data_AF-A0AA37H7S8-F1
#
_entry.id   AF-A0AA37H7S8-F1
#
_cell.length_a   1.000
_cell.length_b   1.000
_cell.length_c   1.000
_cell.angle_alpha   90.00
_cell.angle_beta   90.00
_cell.angle_gamma   90.00
#
_symmetry.space_group_name_H-M   'P 1'
#
loop_
_entity.id
_entity.type
_entity.pdbx_description
1 polymer ?
#
loop_
_entity_poly.entity_id
_entity_poly.type
_entity_poly.pdbx_seq_one_letter_code
_entity_poly.pdbx_strand_id
1 'polypeptide(L)'
;MSIPSRFPNRAPSSGENLRCPGLLHPVILPALVLVAILTAGAWAAPARAAEGAVLVAQCKSLLRGAKVRGNDVEFRQDPETVGCWAFMGAVQDLAGVADTANQPPILGACLPLDGNRLQLVRAVVAYGAAHPPALREKAGVLALLALRDAFPCRKD
;
A
#
# COMPACT_ATOMS: atom_id res chain seq x y z
N MET A 1 -23.80 6.18 28.36
CA MET A 1 -24.78 6.22 27.24
C MET A 1 -24.43 5.12 26.25
N SER A 2 -25.34 4.18 26.03
CA SER A 2 -25.25 3.12 25.02
C SER A 2 -26.47 3.23 24.12
N ILE A 3 -26.29 3.33 22.80
CA ILE A 3 -27.34 3.00 21.81
C ILE A 3 -26.66 2.34 20.59
N PRO A 4 -27.11 1.15 20.15
CA PRO A 4 -26.53 0.37 19.07
C PRO A 4 -27.20 0.68 17.72
N SER A 5 -26.43 0.67 16.63
CA SER A 5 -26.95 0.81 15.26
C SER A 5 -27.06 -0.57 14.59
N ARG A 6 -28.25 -1.15 14.68
CA ARG A 6 -28.70 -2.34 13.96
C ARG A 6 -29.25 -1.88 12.60
N PHE A 7 -28.50 -2.07 11.51
CA PHE A 7 -29.02 -1.90 10.15
C PHE A 7 -29.53 -3.24 9.58
N PRO A 8 -30.73 -3.27 8.97
CA PRO A 8 -31.34 -4.49 8.44
C PRO A 8 -30.89 -4.74 7.00
N ASN A 9 -30.41 -5.95 6.69
CA ASN A 9 -30.29 -6.43 5.32
C ASN A 9 -31.46 -7.37 5.01
N ARG A 10 -32.41 -6.85 4.23
CA ARG A 10 -33.48 -7.62 3.57
C ARG A 10 -32.98 -7.94 2.16
N ALA A 11 -32.57 -9.18 1.92
CA ALA A 11 -32.45 -9.73 0.56
C ALA A 11 -33.76 -10.43 0.19
N PRO A 12 -34.22 -10.34 -1.08
CA PRO A 12 -35.44 -11.01 -1.51
C PRO A 12 -35.23 -12.53 -1.68
N SER A 13 -36.24 -13.27 -1.23
CA SER A 13 -36.48 -14.67 -1.53
C SER A 13 -36.85 -14.81 -3.01
N SER A 14 -36.10 -15.61 -3.77
CA SER A 14 -36.56 -16.23 -5.00
C SER A 14 -35.87 -17.58 -5.14
N GLY A 15 -36.63 -18.65 -4.90
CA GLY A 15 -36.12 -20.00 -4.95
C GLY A 15 -35.98 -20.49 -6.38
N GLU A 16 -34.95 -21.31 -6.62
CA GLU A 16 -35.02 -22.37 -7.61
C GLU A 16 -34.12 -23.54 -7.18
N ASN A 17 -34.71 -24.73 -7.29
CA ASN A 17 -34.19 -25.99 -6.82
C ASN A 17 -33.06 -26.48 -7.74
N LEU A 18 -31.83 -26.60 -7.23
CA LEU A 18 -30.86 -27.53 -7.80
C LEU A 18 -30.59 -28.65 -6.79
N ARG A 19 -31.44 -29.67 -6.85
CA ARG A 19 -31.10 -31.03 -6.45
C ARG A 19 -30.01 -31.54 -7.42
N CYS A 20 -28.79 -31.70 -6.94
CA CYS A 20 -27.84 -32.65 -7.54
C CYS A 20 -27.99 -33.98 -6.79
N PRO A 21 -28.55 -35.03 -7.41
CA PRO A 21 -28.61 -36.35 -6.80
C PRO A 21 -27.27 -37.06 -7.03
N GLY A 22 -26.69 -37.58 -5.94
CA GLY A 22 -25.75 -38.68 -6.01
C GLY A 22 -24.28 -38.35 -5.72
N LEU A 23 -23.72 -39.23 -4.89
CA LEU A 23 -22.29 -39.47 -4.66
C LEU A 23 -21.54 -38.52 -3.71
N LEU A 24 -21.86 -38.69 -2.43
CA LEU A 24 -20.85 -38.75 -1.38
C LEU A 24 -19.72 -39.73 -1.80
N HIS A 25 -18.55 -39.21 -2.14
CA HIS A 25 -17.30 -39.96 -2.04
C HIS A 25 -16.46 -39.32 -0.92
N PRO A 26 -16.29 -39.99 0.24
CA PRO A 26 -15.58 -39.42 1.40
C PRO A 26 -14.05 -39.28 1.20
N VAL A 27 -13.54 -39.54 0.00
CA VAL A 27 -12.10 -39.61 -0.33
C VAL A 27 -11.64 -38.42 -1.20
N ILE A 28 -12.56 -37.65 -1.80
CA ILE A 28 -12.20 -36.59 -2.77
C ILE A 28 -11.81 -35.28 -2.07
N LEU A 29 -12.38 -34.97 -0.90
CA LEU A 29 -12.03 -33.78 -0.11
C LEU A 29 -10.55 -33.75 0.36
N PRO A 30 -9.97 -34.81 0.96
CA PRO A 30 -8.60 -34.74 1.45
C PRO A 30 -7.56 -34.65 0.31
N ALA A 31 -7.86 -35.19 -0.87
CA ALA A 31 -6.98 -35.12 -2.03
C ALA A 31 -6.87 -33.68 -2.59
N LEU A 32 -7.97 -32.93 -2.61
CA LEU A 32 -7.98 -31.51 -3.02
C LEU A 32 -7.23 -30.61 -2.03
N VAL A 33 -7.35 -30.91 -0.72
CA VAL A 33 -6.61 -30.19 0.32
C VAL A 33 -5.09 -30.45 0.20
N LEU A 34 -4.68 -31.69 -0.09
CA LEU A 34 -3.25 -32.01 -0.28
C LEU A 34 -2.63 -31.28 -1.49
N VAL A 35 -3.36 -31.17 -2.61
CA VAL A 35 -2.90 -30.45 -3.81
C VAL A 35 -2.78 -28.95 -3.55
N ALA A 36 -3.68 -28.36 -2.77
CA ALA A 36 -3.59 -26.97 -2.34
C ALA A 36 -2.38 -26.70 -1.42
N ILE A 37 -2.03 -27.65 -0.56
CA ILE A 37 -0.87 -27.54 0.33
C ILE A 37 0.45 -27.71 -0.45
N LEU A 38 0.49 -28.60 -1.45
CA LEU A 38 1.70 -28.86 -2.25
C LEU A 38 2.02 -27.73 -3.24
N THR A 39 1.05 -26.92 -3.64
CA THR A 39 1.27 -25.73 -4.50
C THR A 39 1.61 -24.47 -3.71
N ALA A 40 1.40 -24.45 -2.39
CA ALA A 40 1.73 -23.31 -1.52
C ALA A 40 3.24 -23.14 -1.27
N GLY A 41 4.06 -24.12 -1.67
CA GLY A 41 5.52 -24.08 -1.59
C GLY A 41 6.21 -23.35 -2.75
N ALA A 42 5.49 -22.51 -3.51
CA ALA A 42 6.10 -21.69 -4.56
C ALA A 42 7.22 -20.85 -3.94
N TRP A 43 8.46 -21.13 -4.37
CA TRP A 43 9.67 -20.43 -3.97
C TRP A 43 9.43 -18.92 -3.94
N ALA A 44 9.27 -18.36 -2.74
CA ALA A 44 9.37 -16.93 -2.55
C ALA A 44 10.82 -16.56 -2.87
N ALA A 45 11.04 -15.88 -4.01
CA ALA A 45 12.33 -15.30 -4.31
C ALA A 45 12.75 -14.44 -3.10
N PRO A 46 14.04 -14.42 -2.73
CA PRO A 46 14.50 -13.62 -1.59
C PRO A 46 14.07 -12.17 -1.80
N ALA A 47 13.22 -11.67 -0.91
CA ALA A 47 12.74 -10.30 -0.96
C ALA A 47 13.92 -9.35 -0.73
N ARG A 48 14.42 -8.75 -1.82
CA ARG A 48 15.45 -7.71 -1.72
C ARG A 48 14.77 -6.36 -1.69
N ALA A 49 15.25 -5.49 -0.80
CA ALA A 49 14.86 -4.09 -0.82
C ALA A 49 15.17 -3.50 -2.20
N ALA A 50 14.13 -2.98 -2.85
CA ALA A 50 14.23 -2.32 -4.13
C ALA A 50 15.22 -1.14 -4.07
N GLU A 51 15.85 -0.84 -5.18
CA GLU A 51 16.69 0.35 -5.33
C GLU A 51 15.82 1.60 -5.49
N GLY A 52 16.39 2.75 -5.13
CA GLY A 52 15.76 4.06 -5.26
C GLY A 52 15.33 4.35 -6.70
N ALA A 53 16.11 3.91 -7.69
CA ALA A 53 15.77 4.00 -9.11
C ALA A 53 14.42 3.35 -9.43
N VAL A 54 14.14 2.17 -8.86
CA VAL A 54 12.88 1.44 -9.06
C VAL A 54 11.73 2.22 -8.42
N LEU A 55 11.90 2.68 -7.18
CA LEU A 55 10.88 3.48 -6.49
C LEU A 55 10.54 4.75 -7.27
N VAL A 56 11.55 5.49 -7.73
CA VAL A 56 11.35 6.74 -8.49
C VAL A 56 10.66 6.47 -9.83
N ALA A 57 11.00 5.37 -10.52
CA ALA A 57 10.34 5.00 -11.77
C ALA A 57 8.84 4.67 -11.55
N GLN A 58 8.53 3.87 -10.52
CA GLN A 58 7.16 3.53 -10.12
C GLN A 58 6.36 4.79 -9.75
N CYS A 59 6.95 5.68 -8.94
CA CYS A 59 6.30 6.92 -8.54
C CYS A 59 6.11 7.89 -9.71
N LYS A 60 7.03 7.96 -10.67
CA LYS A 60 6.82 8.68 -11.93
C LYS A 60 5.65 8.10 -12.72
N SER A 61 5.51 6.77 -12.77
CA SER A 61 4.39 6.09 -13.43
C SER A 61 3.05 6.46 -12.80
N LEU A 62 3.00 6.42 -11.46
CA LEU A 62 1.84 6.85 -10.69
C LEU A 62 1.45 8.30 -10.99
N LEU A 63 2.40 9.24 -10.94
CA LEU A 63 2.10 10.66 -11.18
C LEU A 63 1.57 10.95 -12.58
N ARG A 64 1.95 10.17 -13.61
CA ARG A 64 1.41 10.34 -14.97
C ARG A 64 -0.05 9.89 -15.08
N GLY A 65 -0.45 8.88 -14.31
CA GLY A 65 -1.79 8.28 -14.38
C GLY A 65 -2.77 8.72 -13.30
N ALA A 66 -2.28 9.36 -12.24
CA ALA A 66 -3.09 9.74 -11.09
C ALA A 66 -4.00 10.95 -11.38
N LYS A 67 -5.26 10.82 -10.99
CA LYS A 67 -6.28 11.87 -11.03
C LYS A 67 -6.87 12.05 -9.64
N VAL A 68 -6.94 13.28 -9.18
CA VAL A 68 -7.56 13.60 -7.89
C VAL A 68 -9.05 13.88 -8.12
N ARG A 69 -9.91 13.21 -7.36
CA ARG A 69 -11.37 13.35 -7.37
C ARG A 69 -11.83 13.61 -5.94
N GLY A 70 -12.00 14.87 -5.58
CA GLY A 70 -12.27 15.24 -4.18
C GLY A 70 -11.11 14.82 -3.28
N ASN A 71 -11.38 13.93 -2.32
CA ASN A 71 -10.36 13.40 -1.40
C ASN A 71 -9.71 12.10 -1.90
N ASP A 72 -10.24 11.50 -2.98
CA ASP A 72 -9.73 10.24 -3.52
C ASP A 72 -8.73 10.48 -4.65
N VAL A 73 -7.79 9.55 -4.78
CA VAL A 73 -6.82 9.52 -5.87
C VAL A 73 -7.06 8.28 -6.71
N GLU A 74 -7.56 8.49 -7.91
CA GLU A 74 -7.79 7.44 -8.90
C GLU A 74 -6.55 7.26 -9.77
N PHE A 75 -6.09 6.02 -9.92
CA PHE A 75 -4.99 5.67 -10.81
C PHE A 75 -5.17 4.23 -11.29
N ARG A 76 -4.51 3.88 -12.40
CA ARG A 76 -4.52 2.53 -12.94
C ARG A 76 -3.96 1.55 -11.91
N GLN A 77 -4.64 0.44 -11.66
CA GLN A 77 -4.22 -0.57 -10.67
C GLN A 77 -3.20 -1.55 -11.27
N ASP A 78 -2.05 -1.04 -11.71
CA ASP A 78 -0.93 -1.85 -12.18
C ASP A 78 0.14 -2.00 -11.08
N PRO A 79 1.01 -3.02 -11.14
CA PRO A 79 1.97 -3.29 -10.07
C PRO A 79 2.91 -2.14 -9.74
N GLU A 80 3.25 -1.29 -10.72
CA GLU A 80 4.15 -0.17 -10.51
C GLU A 80 3.49 0.97 -9.75
N THR A 81 2.30 1.38 -10.19
CA THR A 81 1.54 2.47 -9.56
C THR A 81 1.09 2.10 -8.15
N VAL A 82 0.62 0.85 -7.97
CA VAL A 82 0.25 0.30 -6.66
C VAL A 82 1.46 0.21 -5.75
N GLY A 83 2.63 -0.20 -6.29
CA GLY A 83 3.88 -0.28 -5.54
C GLY A 83 4.27 1.06 -4.91
N CYS A 84 4.32 2.14 -5.70
CA CYS A 84 4.62 3.47 -5.15
C CYS A 84 3.54 3.95 -4.17
N TRP A 85 2.26 3.77 -4.50
CA TRP A 85 1.17 4.23 -3.64
C TRP A 85 1.16 3.54 -2.27
N ALA A 86 1.36 2.22 -2.25
CA ALA A 86 1.45 1.44 -1.02
C ALA A 86 2.69 1.81 -0.21
N PHE A 87 3.84 1.98 -0.87
CA PHE A 87 5.07 2.41 -0.22
C PHE A 87 4.90 3.76 0.47
N MET A 88 4.31 4.75 -0.21
CA MET A 88 4.05 6.07 0.38
C MET A 88 2.98 6.02 1.46
N GLY A 89 2.02 5.09 1.39
CA GLY A 89 1.09 4.82 2.47
C GLY A 89 1.82 4.37 3.74
N ALA A 90 2.72 3.38 3.63
CA ALA A 90 3.51 2.91 4.77
C ALA A 90 4.40 4.00 5.38
N VAL A 91 4.97 4.87 4.53
CA VAL A 91 5.73 6.06 4.99
C VAL A 91 4.84 7.03 5.77
N GLN A 92 3.63 7.31 5.30
CA GLN A 92 2.68 8.17 6.01
C GLN A 92 2.27 7.55 7.35
N ASP A 93 1.98 6.25 7.38
CA ASP A 93 1.60 5.54 8.60
C ASP A 93 2.71 5.65 9.65
N LEU A 94 3.98 5.46 9.25
CA LEU A 94 5.14 5.61 10.13
C LEU A 94 5.33 7.05 10.64
N ALA A 95 5.02 8.06 9.82
CA ALA A 95 5.07 9.45 10.27
C ALA A 95 4.01 9.72 11.33
N GLY A 96 2.78 9.24 11.13
CA GLY A 96 1.66 9.41 12.07
C GLY A 96 1.86 8.70 13.42
N VAL A 97 2.69 7.65 13.49
CA VAL A 97 3.03 6.99 14.77
C VAL A 97 3.72 7.96 15.73
N ALA A 98 4.61 8.83 15.24
CA ALA A 98 5.30 9.79 16.09
C ALA A 98 4.33 10.87 16.62
N ASP A 99 3.47 11.36 15.74
CA ASP A 99 2.51 12.41 16.07
C ASP A 99 1.47 11.94 17.10
N THR A 100 0.96 10.71 16.96
CA THR A 100 0.01 10.12 17.92
C THR A 100 0.62 9.90 19.32
N ALA A 101 1.94 9.66 19.39
CA ALA A 101 2.66 9.47 20.65
C ALA A 101 3.23 10.77 21.25
N ASN A 102 3.02 11.92 20.59
CA ASN A 102 3.64 13.21 20.90
C ASN A 102 5.17 13.09 21.09
N GLN A 103 5.79 12.26 20.24
CA GLN A 103 7.22 11.97 20.22
C GLN A 103 7.88 12.68 19.02
N PRO A 104 9.22 12.87 19.05
CA PRO A 104 9.94 13.39 17.90
C PRO A 104 9.67 12.58 16.62
N PRO A 105 9.58 13.21 15.43
CA PRO A 105 9.32 12.52 14.19
C PRO A 105 10.33 11.40 13.92
N ILE A 106 9.84 10.16 13.79
CA ILE A 106 10.68 8.95 13.61
C ILE A 106 11.50 9.03 12.32
N LEU A 107 10.93 9.65 11.28
CA LEU A 107 11.58 9.83 9.98
C LEU A 107 12.50 11.07 9.95
N GLY A 108 12.61 11.82 11.04
CA GLY A 108 13.37 13.08 11.08
C GLY A 108 12.87 14.13 10.08
N ALA A 109 11.62 13.99 9.63
CA ALA A 109 10.93 14.86 8.68
C ALA A 109 9.53 15.16 9.23
N CYS A 110 9.06 16.39 9.04
CA CYS A 110 7.80 16.86 9.57
C CYS A 110 6.75 16.80 8.46
N LEU A 111 6.16 15.62 8.30
CA LEU A 111 5.19 15.37 7.25
C LEU A 111 3.86 16.07 7.56
N PRO A 112 3.17 16.60 6.54
CA PRO A 112 1.83 17.13 6.73
C PRO A 112 0.85 15.98 7.06
N LEU A 113 0.26 16.02 8.25
CA LEU A 113 -0.79 15.08 8.71
C LEU A 113 -2.04 15.13 7.81
N ASP A 114 -2.37 16.32 7.30
CA ASP A 114 -3.47 16.55 6.35
C ASP A 114 -3.00 16.47 4.87
N GLY A 115 -1.76 16.04 4.64
CA GLY A 115 -1.11 16.07 3.34
C GLY A 115 -1.61 14.97 2.40
N ASN A 116 -1.98 15.36 1.18
CA ASN A 116 -2.29 14.42 0.12
C ASN A 116 -1.06 13.52 -0.12
N ARG A 117 -1.24 12.19 -0.09
CA ARG A 117 -0.18 11.20 -0.36
C ARG A 117 0.60 11.46 -1.65
N LEU A 118 -0.06 12.06 -2.66
CA LEU A 118 0.60 12.49 -3.89
C LEU A 118 1.70 13.54 -3.67
N GLN A 119 1.64 14.33 -2.60
CA GLN A 119 2.69 15.28 -2.27
C GLN A 119 3.98 14.57 -1.86
N LEU A 120 3.89 13.48 -1.09
CA LEU A 120 5.05 12.63 -0.78
C LEU A 120 5.60 11.98 -2.06
N VAL A 121 4.71 11.48 -2.92
CA VAL A 121 5.10 10.90 -4.22
C VAL A 121 5.89 11.92 -5.05
N ARG A 122 5.41 13.18 -5.12
CA ARG A 122 6.11 14.27 -5.83
C ARG A 122 7.47 14.57 -5.21
N ALA A 123 7.58 14.61 -3.89
CA ALA A 123 8.85 14.84 -3.19
C ALA A 123 9.90 13.78 -3.56
N VAL A 124 9.51 12.49 -3.55
CA VAL A 124 10.41 11.38 -3.92
C VAL A 124 10.87 11.49 -5.38
N VAL A 125 9.96 11.80 -6.30
CA VAL A 125 10.30 11.95 -7.72
C VAL A 125 11.22 13.16 -7.95
N ALA A 126 10.95 14.28 -7.30
CA ALA A 126 11.77 15.49 -7.38
C ALA A 126 13.18 15.25 -6.80
N TYR A 127 13.26 14.63 -5.63
CA TYR A 127 14.53 14.33 -4.98
C TYR A 127 15.40 13.39 -5.82
N GLY A 128 14.82 12.32 -6.37
CA GLY A 128 15.55 11.40 -7.25
C GLY A 128 16.03 12.03 -8.56
N ALA A 129 15.36 13.08 -9.05
CA ALA A 129 15.81 13.85 -10.20
C ALA A 129 16.95 14.81 -9.84
N ALA A 130 16.87 15.46 -8.67
CA ALA A 130 17.89 16.38 -8.18
C ALA A 130 19.16 15.68 -7.66
N HIS A 131 19.04 14.44 -7.19
CA HIS A 131 20.14 13.66 -6.59
C HIS A 131 20.32 12.30 -7.28
N PRO A 132 20.86 12.26 -8.52
CA PRO A 132 21.07 11.00 -9.25
C PRO A 132 21.87 9.92 -8.48
N PRO A 133 22.89 10.26 -7.64
CA PRO A 133 23.59 9.26 -6.85
C PRO A 133 22.68 8.52 -5.85
N ALA A 134 21.65 9.19 -5.32
CA ALA A 134 20.73 8.59 -4.36
C ALA A 134 19.87 7.48 -4.98
N LEU A 135 19.74 7.42 -6.31
CA LEU A 135 18.97 6.37 -7.01
C LEU A 135 19.56 4.97 -6.79
N ARG A 136 20.86 4.86 -6.45
CA ARG A 136 21.53 3.59 -6.15
C ARG A 136 21.29 3.12 -4.72
N GLU A 137 20.78 3.99 -3.85
CA GLU A 137 20.46 3.63 -2.49
C GLU A 137 19.23 2.71 -2.43
N LYS A 138 18.96 2.12 -1.26
CA LYS A 138 17.70 1.42 -1.04
C LYS A 138 16.53 2.39 -1.10
N ALA A 139 15.39 1.93 -1.63
CA ALA A 139 14.16 2.72 -1.77
C ALA A 139 13.74 3.42 -0.47
N GLY A 140 13.85 2.73 0.68
CA GLY A 140 13.62 3.30 2.01
C GLY A 140 14.54 4.47 2.35
N VAL A 141 15.84 4.33 2.05
CA VAL A 141 16.84 5.38 2.30
C VAL A 141 16.58 6.58 1.40
N LEU A 142 16.36 6.37 0.10
CA LEU A 142 16.02 7.46 -0.83
C LEU A 142 14.75 8.20 -0.37
N ALA A 143 13.70 7.46 -0.02
CA ALA A 143 12.45 8.08 0.44
C ALA A 143 12.65 8.89 1.72
N LEU A 144 13.39 8.36 2.69
CA LEU A 144 13.72 9.07 3.92
C LEU A 144 14.46 10.38 3.62
N LEU A 145 15.49 10.33 2.78
CA LEU A 145 16.26 11.52 2.39
C LEU A 145 15.37 12.54 1.65
N ALA A 146 14.53 12.07 0.73
CA ALA A 146 13.59 12.91 -0.01
C ALA A 146 12.60 13.63 0.90
N LEU A 147 12.09 12.96 1.93
CA LEU A 147 11.14 13.55 2.87
C LEU A 147 11.81 14.56 3.80
N ARG A 148 13.04 14.29 4.24
CA ARG A 148 13.81 15.22 5.08
C ARG A 148 14.18 16.50 4.32
N ASP A 149 14.47 16.37 3.03
CA ASP A 149 14.74 17.49 2.12
C ASP A 149 13.48 18.33 1.85
N ALA A 150 12.36 17.66 1.53
CA ALA A 150 11.11 18.33 1.19
C ALA A 150 10.34 18.89 2.41
N PHE A 151 10.49 18.25 3.57
CA PHE A 151 9.72 18.56 4.79
C PHE A 151 10.63 18.67 6.03
N PRO A 152 11.53 19.68 6.06
CA PRO A 152 12.40 19.89 7.21
C PRO A 152 11.58 20.30 8.43
N CYS A 153 11.83 19.65 9.57
CA CYS A 153 11.30 20.08 10.85
C CYS A 153 11.96 21.41 11.27
N ARG A 154 11.21 22.51 11.23
CA ARG A 154 11.66 23.77 11.81
C ARG A 154 11.53 23.69 13.32
N LYS A 155 12.51 24.27 13.99
CA LYS A 155 12.55 24.41 15.44
C LYS A 155 11.98 25.79 15.73
N ASP A 156 10.69 25.85 16.01
CA ASP A 156 10.08 27.05 16.60
C ASP A 156 10.25 26.98 18.13
#